data_AF-A0A946TKN4-F1
#
_entry.id   AF-A0A946TKN4-F1
#
_cell.length_a   1.000
_cell.length_b   1.000
_cell.length_c   1.000
_cell.angle_alpha   90.00
_cell.angle_beta   90.00
_cell.angle_gamma   90.00
#
_symmetry.space_group_name_H-M   'P 1'
#
loop_
_entity.id
_entity.type
_entity.pdbx_description
1 polymer ?
#
loop_
_entity_poly.entity_id
_entity_poly.type
_entity_poly.pdbx_seq_one_letter_code
_entity_poly.pdbx_strand_id
1 'polypeptide(L)'
;MKKLLVLSVMMTMVVWTMGAAFVPGASAATLTAGDLIKASGPAVYYYAADGQRYTFPTESTYMSWYSDFSSVKTVTDDELAAISLAGNVVVRAGTSLVKIDTVSKVFAVEPNGQLVWVKTEAVAKALYGDNWADMIVVIPDGFWTNYTDSGVELDGTTYPEGSLVKYATGSDTYYVNADGTWSKVATEAAFSGNMFDWDFVVTAPAAITMTAGADVTAAVAANVDVSQGGGGGSTVLPTGSGTLTIALAGDTPAASPVALSSTANFTKISLTATGSAVEVSKLTVTKGGYSSTADVENIKVTDLSGVALTNSASLNSSGTAGLSFNPALDLSAGETRYLYIRSGITSGSAAGRTVSYAINASSDVTSTAASVAGNYPVQGNAMNVVNVTIGTANVYTDGTVTDTTPDAGDENVVVNRFRVEAGTTEAITIESLSLLEAGSAGLADVKNIELWSVTEGKTLGTVEAYGATGKANFTGLNLVVGKGDIYRFEVRIDIVSGASLTVNTDLVDGTDVLMSVKGNSYGFYITASDAASWGGQGASNQTINAGALAISKSATTPATGNITEAADQELAVFDFEAKGEDVRVSALSFSVATGSNAAGNELLSCKLYDEAMTLVAGPVDG
;
A
#
# COMPACT_ATOMS: atom_id res chain seq x y z
N MET A 1 -21.37 26.54 59.38
CA MET A 1 -20.37 25.50 59.74
C MET A 1 -20.97 24.14 59.44
N LYS A 2 -20.27 23.34 58.60
CA LYS A 2 -20.22 21.87 58.51
C LYS A 2 -21.52 21.02 58.61
N LYS A 3 -21.75 20.25 57.52
CA LYS A 3 -22.08 18.78 57.46
C LYS A 3 -23.46 18.37 58.04
N LEU A 4 -24.22 17.36 57.60
CA LEU A 4 -24.13 16.26 56.64
C LEU A 4 -25.55 15.61 56.57
N LEU A 5 -25.92 14.98 55.44
CA LEU A 5 -26.69 13.71 55.26
C LEU A 5 -28.10 13.54 55.93
N VAL A 6 -29.15 12.85 55.42
CA VAL A 6 -29.42 11.98 54.24
C VAL A 6 -30.89 11.48 54.23
N LEU A 7 -31.37 10.91 53.09
CA LEU A 7 -32.54 9.98 52.88
C LEU A 7 -33.96 10.55 53.17
N SER A 8 -35.09 10.23 52.52
CA SER A 8 -35.54 9.25 51.51
C SER A 8 -37.05 9.46 51.22
N VAL A 9 -37.48 9.27 49.95
CA VAL A 9 -38.68 8.56 49.45
C VAL A 9 -40.12 8.91 49.94
N MET A 10 -41.02 9.18 48.95
CA MET A 10 -42.49 8.93 48.82
C MET A 10 -43.27 10.18 48.35
N MET A 11 -43.57 10.39 47.06
CA MET A 11 -44.59 9.76 46.17
C MET A 11 -46.05 10.09 46.54
N THR A 12 -46.72 10.92 45.71
CA THR A 12 -48.17 10.80 45.43
C THR A 12 -48.52 11.37 44.04
N MET A 13 -49.08 10.48 43.23
CA MET A 13 -49.65 10.63 41.89
C MET A 13 -50.94 11.48 41.86
N VAL A 14 -51.19 12.21 40.75
CA VAL A 14 -52.52 12.29 40.09
C VAL A 14 -52.35 12.37 38.56
N VAL A 15 -52.45 11.20 37.93
CA VAL A 15 -53.25 10.76 36.75
C VAL A 15 -53.73 11.77 35.68
N TRP A 16 -53.50 11.33 34.44
CA TRP A 16 -53.78 11.83 33.08
C TRP A 16 -55.23 11.91 32.61
N THR A 17 -55.50 12.66 31.53
CA THR A 17 -56.54 12.32 30.53
C THR A 17 -56.20 12.77 29.08
N MET A 18 -56.41 11.82 28.14
CA MET A 18 -56.52 11.93 26.66
C MET A 18 -55.22 12.16 25.85
N GLY A 19 -54.76 11.32 24.92
CA GLY A 19 -55.35 10.16 24.24
C GLY A 19 -54.75 10.05 22.83
N ALA A 20 -53.55 9.47 22.70
CA ALA A 20 -53.01 8.91 21.46
C ALA A 20 -52.27 7.62 21.84
N ALA A 21 -52.43 6.58 21.04
CA ALA A 21 -52.04 5.20 21.35
C ALA A 21 -50.60 5.10 21.91
N PHE A 22 -50.50 4.71 23.18
CA PHE A 22 -49.27 4.17 23.75
C PHE A 22 -49.03 2.80 23.11
N VAL A 23 -48.14 2.75 22.13
CA VAL A 23 -47.29 1.56 21.99
C VAL A 23 -46.50 1.49 23.30
N PRO A 24 -46.46 0.36 24.03
CA PRO A 24 -45.49 0.21 25.10
C PRO A 24 -44.12 0.24 24.42
N GLY A 25 -43.51 1.43 24.33
CA GLY A 25 -42.10 1.55 24.05
C GLY A 25 -41.39 0.81 25.17
N ALA A 26 -40.82 -0.34 24.82
CA ALA A 26 -39.93 -1.07 25.69
C ALA A 26 -38.92 -0.09 26.28
N SER A 27 -38.62 -0.25 27.57
CA SER A 27 -37.55 0.49 28.23
C SER A 27 -36.33 0.53 27.33
N ALA A 28 -35.86 1.74 27.01
CA ALA A 28 -34.58 1.93 26.35
C ALA A 28 -33.53 1.12 27.11
N ALA A 29 -32.87 0.18 26.44
CA ALA A 29 -31.67 -0.40 27.02
C ALA A 29 -30.68 0.75 27.20
N THR A 30 -30.33 1.11 28.43
CA THR A 30 -29.20 2.03 28.68
C THR A 30 -27.94 1.30 28.27
N LEU A 31 -27.55 1.48 27.00
CA LEU A 31 -26.33 0.93 26.43
C LEU A 31 -25.12 1.68 26.97
N THR A 32 -24.15 0.92 27.45
CA THR A 32 -22.84 1.40 27.90
C THR A 32 -21.77 0.91 26.94
N ALA A 33 -20.76 1.74 26.66
CA ALA A 33 -19.61 1.33 25.87
C ALA A 33 -19.00 0.03 26.45
N GLY A 34 -18.71 -0.93 25.58
CA GLY A 34 -18.30 -2.28 25.97
C GLY A 34 -19.44 -3.31 25.93
N ASP A 35 -20.69 -2.88 25.75
CA ASP A 35 -21.84 -3.77 25.68
C ASP A 35 -21.84 -4.61 24.39
N LEU A 36 -22.17 -5.90 24.55
CA LEU A 36 -22.52 -6.76 23.43
C LEU A 36 -24.02 -6.70 23.21
N ILE A 37 -24.43 -6.44 21.97
CA ILE A 37 -25.84 -6.23 21.63
C ILE A 37 -26.27 -7.11 20.46
N LYS A 38 -27.53 -7.54 20.47
CA LYS A 38 -28.20 -8.17 19.34
C LYS A 38 -29.65 -7.69 19.24
N ALA A 39 -30.24 -7.81 18.07
CA ALA A 39 -31.68 -7.54 17.88
C ALA A 39 -32.42 -8.82 17.49
N SER A 40 -33.43 -8.76 16.62
CA SER A 40 -34.21 -9.94 16.21
C SER A 40 -33.39 -10.95 15.39
N GLY A 41 -32.30 -10.49 14.75
CA GLY A 41 -31.41 -11.31 13.94
C GLY A 41 -30.37 -12.13 14.74
N PRO A 42 -29.65 -13.05 14.07
CA PRO A 42 -28.62 -13.87 14.70
C PRO A 42 -27.32 -13.10 14.98
N ALA A 43 -27.04 -12.01 14.26
CA ALA A 43 -25.80 -11.24 14.38
C ALA A 43 -25.63 -10.58 15.77
N VAL A 44 -24.41 -10.64 16.29
CA VAL A 44 -23.98 -9.98 17.52
C VAL A 44 -23.09 -8.80 17.16
N TYR A 45 -23.23 -7.71 17.89
CA TYR A 45 -22.46 -6.48 17.70
C TYR A 45 -21.80 -6.04 19.00
N TYR A 46 -20.62 -5.45 18.89
CA TYR A 46 -19.97 -4.73 19.98
C TYR A 46 -20.33 -3.24 19.92
N TYR A 47 -20.83 -2.68 21.01
CA TYR A 47 -21.12 -1.25 21.14
C TYR A 47 -19.90 -0.53 21.71
N ALA A 48 -19.22 0.24 20.87
CA ALA A 48 -17.93 0.85 21.20
C ALA A 48 -18.10 2.24 21.85
N ALA A 49 -16.99 2.77 22.36
CA ALA A 49 -16.96 4.05 23.09
C ALA A 49 -17.28 5.27 22.22
N ASP A 50 -17.20 5.14 20.90
CA ASP A 50 -17.59 6.14 19.91
C ASP A 50 -19.11 6.22 19.68
N GLY A 51 -19.90 5.34 20.32
CA GLY A 51 -21.34 5.25 20.14
C GLY A 51 -21.75 4.51 18.87
N GLN A 52 -20.83 3.80 18.21
CA GLN A 52 -21.10 2.99 17.03
C GLN A 52 -21.12 1.48 17.37
N ARG A 53 -21.63 0.67 16.44
CA ARG A 53 -21.65 -0.80 16.56
C ARG A 53 -20.68 -1.45 15.59
N TYR A 54 -20.01 -2.51 16.03
CA TYR A 54 -19.07 -3.33 15.26
C TYR A 54 -19.58 -4.77 15.17
N THR A 55 -19.62 -5.33 13.97
CA THR A 55 -20.22 -6.66 13.74
C THR A 55 -19.19 -7.76 13.99
N PHE A 56 -19.57 -8.81 14.73
CA PHE A 56 -18.81 -10.07 14.71
C PHE A 56 -19.16 -10.86 13.45
N PRO A 57 -18.22 -11.07 12.51
CA PRO A 57 -18.54 -11.67 11.22
C PRO A 57 -18.87 -13.17 11.32
N THR A 58 -18.25 -13.84 12.29
CA THR A 58 -18.42 -15.28 12.53
C THR A 58 -18.48 -15.58 14.03
N GLU A 59 -19.03 -16.74 14.39
CA GLU A 59 -19.00 -17.25 15.76
C GLU A 59 -17.57 -17.45 16.25
N SER A 60 -16.67 -17.95 15.41
CA SER A 60 -15.26 -18.13 15.77
C SER A 60 -14.57 -16.80 16.11
N THR A 61 -14.88 -15.73 15.39
CA THR A 61 -14.40 -14.38 15.73
C THR A 61 -14.94 -13.93 17.08
N TYR A 62 -16.21 -14.19 17.38
CA TYR A 62 -16.77 -13.88 18.71
C TYR A 62 -16.09 -14.68 19.83
N MET A 63 -15.92 -15.99 19.64
CA MET A 63 -15.32 -16.89 20.63
C MET A 63 -13.83 -16.62 20.86
N SER A 64 -13.15 -15.92 19.95
CA SER A 64 -11.78 -15.44 20.19
C SER A 64 -11.72 -14.32 21.24
N TRP A 65 -12.82 -13.62 21.49
CA TRP A 65 -12.92 -12.51 22.45
C TRP A 65 -13.69 -12.85 23.72
N TYR A 66 -14.66 -13.76 23.63
CA TYR A 66 -15.58 -14.09 24.73
C TYR A 66 -15.81 -15.60 24.82
N SER A 67 -15.96 -16.12 26.03
CA SER A 67 -16.15 -17.55 26.27
C SER A 67 -17.57 -18.05 25.96
N ASP A 68 -18.58 -17.17 26.05
CA ASP A 68 -19.97 -17.50 25.81
C ASP A 68 -20.81 -16.25 25.45
N PHE A 69 -22.06 -16.47 25.04
CA PHE A 69 -23.00 -15.41 24.67
C PHE A 69 -23.82 -14.85 25.85
N SER A 70 -23.49 -15.18 27.10
CA SER A 70 -24.32 -14.82 28.26
C SER A 70 -24.34 -13.31 28.54
N SER A 71 -23.33 -12.60 28.08
CA SER A 71 -23.16 -11.14 28.22
C SER A 71 -23.87 -10.33 27.13
N VAL A 72 -24.45 -10.99 26.12
CA VAL A 72 -25.15 -10.32 25.01
C VAL A 72 -26.52 -9.82 25.44
N LYS A 73 -26.73 -8.50 25.31
CA LYS A 73 -27.99 -7.81 25.58
C LYS A 73 -28.87 -7.80 24.33
N THR A 74 -30.16 -8.08 24.49
CA THR A 74 -31.13 -7.94 23.40
C THR A 74 -31.70 -6.52 23.40
N VAL A 75 -31.59 -5.83 22.26
CA VAL A 75 -32.22 -4.53 21.97
C VAL A 75 -33.30 -4.70 20.89
N THR A 76 -34.16 -3.70 20.72
CA THR A 76 -35.14 -3.69 19.61
C THR A 76 -34.45 -3.43 18.27
N ASP A 77 -35.08 -3.85 17.16
CA ASP A 77 -34.55 -3.61 15.81
C ASP A 77 -34.41 -2.12 15.51
N ASP A 78 -35.33 -1.29 16.03
CA ASP A 78 -35.31 0.17 15.88
C ASP A 78 -34.14 0.80 16.67
N GLU A 79 -33.89 0.36 17.91
CA GLU A 79 -32.73 0.81 18.69
C GLU A 79 -31.42 0.39 18.04
N LEU A 80 -31.34 -0.85 17.55
CA LEU A 80 -30.15 -1.32 16.87
C LEU A 80 -29.92 -0.47 15.61
N ALA A 81 -30.94 -0.23 14.79
CA ALA A 81 -30.86 0.56 13.56
C ALA A 81 -30.47 2.02 13.79
N ALA A 82 -30.76 2.58 14.96
CA ALA A 82 -30.34 3.93 15.34
C ALA A 82 -28.82 4.05 15.59
N ILE A 83 -28.13 2.93 15.84
CA ILE A 83 -26.69 2.88 16.09
C ILE A 83 -25.96 2.63 14.77
N SER A 84 -25.09 3.55 14.36
CA SER A 84 -24.34 3.44 13.10
C SER A 84 -23.41 2.22 13.11
N LEU A 85 -23.41 1.45 12.02
CA LEU A 85 -22.49 0.33 11.81
C LEU A 85 -21.16 0.88 11.31
N ALA A 86 -20.09 0.67 12.08
CA ALA A 86 -18.76 1.25 11.81
C ALA A 86 -17.74 0.26 11.24
N GLY A 87 -17.96 -1.05 11.38
CA GLY A 87 -17.05 -2.05 10.84
C GLY A 87 -17.27 -3.45 11.39
N ASN A 88 -16.26 -4.29 11.19
CA ASN A 88 -16.25 -5.69 11.56
C ASN A 88 -15.14 -5.94 12.60
N VAL A 89 -15.45 -6.75 13.62
CA VAL A 89 -14.46 -7.24 14.58
C VAL A 89 -13.63 -8.33 13.93
N VAL A 90 -12.32 -8.35 14.16
CA VAL A 90 -11.38 -9.39 13.72
C VAL A 90 -11.12 -10.40 14.83
N VAL A 91 -10.57 -11.56 14.47
CA VAL A 91 -10.09 -12.56 15.45
C VAL A 91 -9.11 -11.89 16.41
N ARG A 92 -9.24 -12.19 17.69
CA ARG A 92 -8.39 -11.63 18.73
C ARG A 92 -6.92 -12.05 18.53
N ALA A 93 -6.02 -11.10 18.74
CA ALA A 93 -4.59 -11.37 18.63
C ALA A 93 -4.16 -12.48 19.61
N GLY A 94 -3.32 -13.40 19.13
CA GLY A 94 -2.75 -14.48 19.93
C GLY A 94 -3.68 -15.63 20.33
N THR A 95 -4.95 -15.67 19.88
CA THR A 95 -5.89 -16.73 20.27
C THR A 95 -6.05 -17.84 19.24
N SER A 96 -6.01 -17.52 17.94
CA SER A 96 -6.26 -18.48 16.87
C SER A 96 -5.41 -18.17 15.65
N LEU A 97 -5.13 -19.20 14.86
CA LEU A 97 -4.53 -19.06 13.54
C LEU A 97 -5.66 -18.89 12.51
N VAL A 98 -5.43 -18.14 11.45
CA VAL A 98 -6.45 -17.88 10.42
C VAL A 98 -5.99 -18.30 9.03
N LYS A 99 -6.96 -18.72 8.22
CA LYS A 99 -6.77 -18.94 6.78
C LYS A 99 -8.06 -18.64 6.02
N ILE A 100 -7.98 -18.61 4.69
CA ILE A 100 -9.13 -18.67 3.78
C ILE A 100 -9.10 -19.97 2.99
N ASP A 101 -10.24 -20.40 2.44
CA ASP A 101 -10.30 -21.67 1.69
C ASP A 101 -9.57 -21.60 0.35
N THR A 102 -9.45 -20.40 -0.21
CA THR A 102 -8.83 -20.14 -1.52
C THR A 102 -7.29 -20.08 -1.48
N VAL A 103 -6.68 -20.04 -0.30
CA VAL A 103 -5.22 -19.91 -0.13
C VAL A 103 -4.70 -20.92 0.90
N SER A 104 -3.61 -21.62 0.59
CA SER A 104 -3.03 -22.65 1.46
C SER A 104 -2.16 -22.11 2.61
N LYS A 105 -2.09 -20.79 2.79
CA LYS A 105 -1.30 -20.13 3.84
C LYS A 105 -2.09 -20.04 5.15
N VAL A 106 -1.39 -20.23 6.26
CA VAL A 106 -1.93 -20.07 7.62
C VAL A 106 -1.20 -18.91 8.29
N PHE A 107 -1.94 -18.04 8.95
CA PHE A 107 -1.41 -16.84 9.57
C PHE A 107 -1.72 -16.80 11.07
N ALA A 108 -0.79 -16.25 11.85
CA ALA A 108 -1.10 -15.81 13.20
C ALA A 108 -1.68 -14.39 13.15
N VAL A 109 -2.62 -14.09 14.04
CA VAL A 109 -3.26 -12.78 14.13
C VAL A 109 -2.57 -11.96 15.22
N GLU A 110 -2.10 -10.77 14.83
CA GLU A 110 -1.57 -9.72 15.69
C GLU A 110 -2.63 -8.61 15.89
N PRO A 111 -2.43 -7.69 16.85
CA PRO A 111 -3.37 -6.61 17.09
C PRO A 111 -3.72 -5.81 15.81
N ASN A 112 -4.95 -5.32 15.76
CA ASN A 112 -5.55 -4.60 14.62
C ASN A 112 -5.74 -5.44 13.34
N GLY A 113 -5.76 -6.77 13.44
CA GLY A 113 -6.01 -7.65 12.30
C GLY A 113 -4.80 -7.81 11.37
N GLN A 114 -3.59 -7.54 11.89
CA GLN A 114 -2.35 -7.80 11.18
C GLN A 114 -2.09 -9.32 11.13
N LEU A 115 -1.63 -9.81 9.98
CA LEU A 115 -1.35 -11.22 9.76
C LEU A 115 0.14 -11.47 9.61
N VAL A 116 0.66 -12.45 10.34
CA VAL A 116 2.05 -12.92 10.21
C VAL A 116 2.05 -14.35 9.68
N TRP A 117 2.83 -14.61 8.63
CA TRP A 117 2.78 -15.90 7.94
C TRP A 117 3.49 -17.00 8.74
N VAL A 118 2.76 -18.07 9.07
CA VAL A 118 3.30 -19.31 9.60
C VAL A 118 3.76 -20.18 8.42
N LYS A 119 5.03 -20.05 8.04
CA LYS A 119 5.55 -20.56 6.76
C LYS A 119 5.43 -22.07 6.57
N THR A 120 5.64 -22.84 7.63
CA THR A 120 5.69 -24.30 7.56
C THR A 120 5.02 -24.96 8.77
N GLU A 121 4.59 -26.21 8.59
CA GLU A 121 4.08 -27.04 9.69
C GLU A 121 5.12 -27.23 10.81
N ALA A 122 6.41 -27.26 10.47
CA ALA A 122 7.48 -27.36 11.47
C ALA A 122 7.54 -26.12 12.38
N VAL A 123 7.39 -24.92 11.80
CA VAL A 123 7.28 -23.66 12.56
C VAL A 123 6.03 -23.66 13.42
N ALA A 124 4.89 -24.09 12.86
CA ALA A 124 3.64 -24.16 13.61
C ALA A 124 3.73 -25.08 14.84
N LYS A 125 4.31 -26.28 14.67
CA LYS A 125 4.55 -27.21 15.78
C LYS A 125 5.54 -26.67 16.81
N ALA A 126 6.57 -25.96 16.36
CA ALA A 126 7.56 -25.38 17.26
C ALA A 126 6.96 -24.32 18.20
N LEU A 127 6.03 -23.50 17.69
CA LEU A 127 5.40 -22.42 18.45
C LEU A 127 4.14 -22.85 19.19
N TYR A 128 3.24 -23.59 18.52
CA TYR A 128 1.89 -23.89 19.01
C TYR A 128 1.69 -25.36 19.44
N GLY A 129 2.71 -26.21 19.25
CA GLY A 129 2.66 -27.63 19.59
C GLY A 129 1.98 -28.51 18.55
N ASP A 130 1.86 -29.81 18.84
CA ASP A 130 1.36 -30.80 17.86
C ASP A 130 -0.11 -30.59 17.46
N ASN A 131 -0.90 -29.93 18.31
CA ASN A 131 -2.32 -29.65 18.08
C ASN A 131 -2.57 -28.28 17.43
N TRP A 132 -1.54 -27.63 16.85
CA TRP A 132 -1.67 -26.30 16.23
C TRP A 132 -2.77 -26.23 15.17
N ALA A 133 -3.06 -27.34 14.48
CA ALA A 133 -4.09 -27.40 13.46
C ALA A 133 -5.51 -27.16 14.02
N ASP A 134 -5.75 -27.49 15.29
CA ASP A 134 -7.02 -27.26 15.97
C ASP A 134 -7.23 -25.77 16.30
N MET A 135 -6.16 -24.96 16.26
CA MET A 135 -6.22 -23.51 16.44
C MET A 135 -6.60 -22.76 15.16
N ILE A 136 -6.71 -23.46 14.01
CA ILE A 136 -7.00 -22.82 12.73
C ILE A 136 -8.49 -22.54 12.60
N VAL A 137 -8.81 -21.26 12.40
CA VAL A 137 -10.13 -20.75 12.06
C VAL A 137 -10.15 -20.37 10.58
N VAL A 138 -11.15 -20.85 9.85
CA VAL A 138 -11.38 -20.44 8.46
C VAL A 138 -12.20 -19.16 8.45
N ILE A 139 -11.63 -18.12 7.86
CA ILE A 139 -12.30 -16.84 7.63
C ILE A 139 -12.96 -16.88 6.25
N PRO A 140 -14.25 -16.55 6.12
CA PRO A 140 -14.87 -16.42 4.80
C PRO A 140 -14.20 -15.33 3.97
N ASP A 141 -13.97 -15.58 2.68
CA ASP A 141 -13.23 -14.69 1.76
C ASP A 141 -13.70 -13.22 1.79
N GLY A 142 -15.01 -12.98 1.91
CA GLY A 142 -15.57 -11.63 1.97
C GLY A 142 -15.20 -10.82 3.22
N PHE A 143 -14.71 -11.48 4.27
CA PHE A 143 -14.21 -10.83 5.48
C PHE A 143 -12.68 -10.81 5.57
N TRP A 144 -11.99 -11.37 4.59
CA TRP A 144 -10.52 -11.34 4.53
C TRP A 144 -9.98 -9.92 4.35
N THR A 145 -10.75 -9.03 3.72
CA THR A 145 -10.42 -7.60 3.57
C THR A 145 -10.33 -6.83 4.90
N ASN A 146 -10.79 -7.42 6.01
CA ASN A 146 -10.61 -6.85 7.35
C ASN A 146 -9.22 -7.13 7.94
N TYR A 147 -8.43 -7.96 7.28
CA TYR A 147 -7.08 -8.33 7.70
C TYR A 147 -6.05 -7.76 6.73
N THR A 148 -4.85 -7.47 7.25
CA THR A 148 -3.73 -6.98 6.44
C THR A 148 -2.52 -7.89 6.65
N ASP A 149 -2.00 -8.44 5.56
CA ASP A 149 -0.75 -9.22 5.60
C ASP A 149 0.42 -8.28 5.90
N SER A 150 1.13 -8.54 7.00
CA SER A 150 2.30 -7.76 7.40
C SER A 150 3.51 -7.99 6.48
N GLY A 151 3.50 -9.07 5.69
CA GLY A 151 4.67 -9.54 4.93
C GLY A 151 5.76 -10.17 5.80
N VAL A 152 5.54 -10.28 7.12
CA VAL A 152 6.47 -10.88 8.07
C VAL A 152 6.24 -12.40 8.12
N GLU A 153 7.33 -13.16 8.20
CA GLU A 153 7.32 -14.62 8.30
C GLU A 153 7.82 -15.06 9.69
N LEU A 154 7.12 -16.02 10.31
CA LEU A 154 7.60 -16.66 11.53
C LEU A 154 8.64 -17.74 11.19
N ASP A 155 9.76 -17.70 11.89
CA ASP A 155 10.87 -18.66 11.75
C ASP A 155 10.85 -19.76 12.82
N GLY A 156 9.91 -19.70 13.76
CA GLY A 156 9.76 -20.67 14.86
C GLY A 156 10.63 -20.37 16.08
N THR A 157 11.30 -19.22 16.12
CA THR A 157 12.15 -18.79 17.24
C THR A 157 11.52 -17.69 18.09
N THR A 158 10.50 -17.02 17.57
CA THR A 158 9.76 -15.95 18.23
C THR A 158 8.25 -16.16 18.11
N TYR A 159 7.51 -15.59 19.05
CA TYR A 159 6.06 -15.54 19.02
C TYR A 159 5.59 -14.19 18.48
N PRO A 160 4.48 -14.14 17.72
CA PRO A 160 3.89 -12.87 17.27
C PRO A 160 3.28 -12.08 18.43
N GLU A 161 3.10 -10.77 18.24
CA GLU A 161 2.49 -9.89 19.22
C GLU A 161 1.10 -10.39 19.63
N GLY A 162 0.77 -10.27 20.92
CA GLY A 162 -0.51 -10.70 21.46
C GLY A 162 -0.52 -12.14 21.97
N SER A 163 0.51 -12.93 21.66
CA SER A 163 0.62 -14.31 22.12
C SER A 163 0.72 -14.40 23.66
N LEU A 164 0.02 -15.38 24.24
CA LEU A 164 0.16 -15.74 25.65
C LEU A 164 1.02 -16.99 25.77
N VAL A 165 2.16 -16.87 26.43
CA VAL A 165 3.19 -17.91 26.45
C VAL A 165 3.58 -18.26 27.89
N LYS A 166 3.91 -19.53 28.14
CA LYS A 166 4.53 -19.98 29.40
C LYS A 166 5.62 -20.98 29.12
N TYR A 167 6.64 -21.05 29.98
CA TYR A 167 7.59 -22.16 29.92
C TYR A 167 7.03 -23.42 30.56
N ALA A 168 7.36 -24.59 30.01
CA ALA A 168 6.88 -25.89 30.53
C ALA A 168 7.22 -26.15 32.01
N THR A 169 8.33 -25.60 32.50
CA THR A 169 8.81 -25.76 33.88
C THR A 169 8.47 -24.57 34.78
N GLY A 170 7.85 -23.52 34.24
CA GLY A 170 7.47 -22.30 34.95
C GLY A 170 5.96 -22.20 35.19
N SER A 171 5.57 -21.50 36.25
CA SER A 171 4.16 -21.18 36.55
C SER A 171 3.72 -19.82 36.01
N ASP A 172 4.67 -19.02 35.51
CA ASP A 172 4.41 -17.66 35.06
C ASP A 172 3.93 -17.65 33.60
N THR A 173 2.86 -16.89 33.35
CA THR A 173 2.36 -16.60 32.01
C THR A 173 2.84 -15.21 31.58
N TYR A 174 3.21 -15.09 30.32
CA TYR A 174 3.72 -13.88 29.73
C TYR A 174 2.87 -13.48 28.53
N TYR A 175 2.70 -12.18 28.34
CA TYR A 175 2.17 -11.57 27.14
C TYR A 175 3.32 -11.12 26.26
N VAL A 176 3.28 -11.46 24.97
CA VAL A 176 4.30 -11.06 23.99
C VAL A 176 3.94 -9.69 23.44
N ASN A 177 4.79 -8.71 23.71
CA ASN A 177 4.62 -7.34 23.25
C ASN A 177 5.09 -7.17 21.80
N ALA A 178 4.63 -6.09 21.18
CA ALA A 178 5.14 -5.46 19.97
C ALA A 178 6.64 -5.60 19.68
N ASP A 179 7.47 -5.36 20.70
CA ASP A 179 8.93 -5.32 20.59
C ASP A 179 9.58 -6.71 20.77
N GLY A 180 8.76 -7.76 20.87
CA GLY A 180 9.19 -9.14 21.12
C GLY A 180 9.54 -9.43 22.58
N THR A 181 9.42 -8.45 23.50
CA THR A 181 9.62 -8.70 24.93
C THR A 181 8.43 -9.40 25.56
N TRP A 182 8.69 -10.13 26.64
CA TRP A 182 7.70 -10.94 27.32
C TRP A 182 7.37 -10.28 28.66
N SER A 183 6.17 -9.72 28.74
CA SER A 183 5.66 -9.08 29.95
C SER A 183 4.96 -10.10 30.83
N LYS A 184 5.47 -10.33 32.03
CA LYS A 184 4.86 -11.25 32.99
C LYS A 184 3.47 -10.74 33.40
N VAL A 185 2.46 -11.61 33.34
CA VAL A 185 1.14 -11.30 33.89
C VAL A 185 1.18 -11.51 35.40
N ALA A 186 1.22 -10.41 36.15
CA ALA A 186 1.60 -10.44 37.56
C ALA A 186 0.56 -11.10 38.47
N THR A 187 -0.73 -11.07 38.09
CA THR A 187 -1.84 -11.60 38.89
C THR A 187 -2.97 -12.16 38.03
N GLU A 188 -3.79 -13.03 38.58
CA GLU A 188 -5.01 -13.54 37.93
C GLU A 188 -6.05 -12.43 37.65
N ALA A 189 -6.06 -11.37 38.47
CA ALA A 189 -6.86 -10.18 38.23
C ALA A 189 -6.37 -9.38 37.00
N ALA A 190 -5.05 -9.32 36.78
CA ALA A 190 -4.49 -8.75 35.56
C ALA A 190 -4.77 -9.64 34.34
N PHE A 191 -4.75 -10.96 34.51
CA PHE A 191 -5.07 -11.92 33.44
C PHE A 191 -6.51 -11.76 32.95
N SER A 192 -7.48 -11.91 33.85
CA SER A 192 -8.91 -11.72 33.58
C SER A 192 -9.25 -10.28 33.17
N GLY A 193 -8.59 -9.29 33.78
CA GLY A 193 -8.77 -7.88 33.44
C GLY A 193 -8.33 -7.50 32.02
N ASN A 194 -7.44 -8.29 31.42
CA ASN A 194 -7.05 -8.17 30.01
C ASN A 194 -7.85 -9.09 29.08
N MET A 195 -8.95 -9.70 29.56
CA MET A 195 -9.73 -10.69 28.80
C MET A 195 -8.88 -11.85 28.27
N PHE A 196 -7.81 -12.24 28.97
CA PHE A 196 -7.03 -13.41 28.60
C PHE A 196 -7.76 -14.68 28.99
N ASP A 197 -7.58 -15.72 28.17
CA ASP A 197 -8.13 -17.05 28.40
C ASP A 197 -6.98 -18.05 28.53
N TRP A 198 -7.11 -18.96 29.50
CA TRP A 198 -6.12 -20.00 29.77
C TRP A 198 -6.03 -21.00 28.62
N ASP A 199 -7.11 -21.17 27.86
CA ASP A 199 -7.15 -22.08 26.71
C ASP A 199 -6.23 -21.62 25.56
N PHE A 200 -5.87 -20.33 25.50
CA PHE A 200 -4.98 -19.76 24.49
C PHE A 200 -3.53 -19.62 24.95
N VAL A 201 -3.18 -20.08 26.15
CA VAL A 201 -1.79 -20.01 26.65
C VAL A 201 -0.97 -21.15 26.04
N VAL A 202 -0.03 -20.82 25.17
CA VAL A 202 0.87 -21.78 24.53
C VAL A 202 2.10 -22.06 25.38
N THR A 203 2.62 -23.29 25.29
CA THR A 203 3.79 -23.71 26.05
C THR A 203 5.05 -23.54 25.20
N ALA A 204 5.88 -22.57 25.56
CA ALA A 204 7.12 -22.28 24.85
C ALA A 204 8.21 -23.33 25.11
N PRO A 205 8.91 -23.79 24.06
CA PRO A 205 10.08 -24.66 24.21
C PRO A 205 11.22 -23.91 24.91
N ALA A 206 12.05 -24.64 25.67
CA ALA A 206 13.19 -24.07 26.37
C ALA A 206 14.26 -23.44 25.45
N ALA A 207 14.21 -23.73 24.16
CA ALA A 207 15.09 -23.16 23.15
C ALA A 207 14.76 -21.68 22.83
N ILE A 208 13.52 -21.24 23.07
CA ILE A 208 13.12 -19.84 22.88
C ILE A 208 13.50 -19.06 24.12
N THR A 209 14.46 -18.13 23.98
CA THR A 209 14.91 -17.26 25.07
C THR A 209 14.09 -15.97 25.07
N MET A 210 13.42 -15.68 26.20
CA MET A 210 12.68 -14.44 26.36
C MET A 210 13.58 -13.25 26.74
N THR A 211 13.21 -12.05 26.28
CA THR A 211 13.67 -10.79 26.87
C THR A 211 12.56 -10.26 27.76
N ALA A 212 12.84 -9.99 29.04
CA ALA A 212 11.81 -9.56 29.97
C ALA A 212 11.29 -8.15 29.66
N GLY A 213 9.98 -8.02 29.51
CA GLY A 213 9.27 -6.74 29.41
C GLY A 213 8.76 -6.26 30.78
N ALA A 214 8.03 -5.14 30.80
CA ALA A 214 7.40 -4.63 32.01
C ALA A 214 6.17 -5.48 32.39
N ASP A 215 6.05 -5.88 33.66
CA ASP A 215 4.93 -6.71 34.14
C ASP A 215 3.55 -6.11 33.83
N VAL A 216 2.62 -6.95 33.37
CA VAL A 216 1.20 -6.61 33.25
C VAL A 216 0.54 -6.76 34.63
N THR A 217 0.36 -5.63 35.31
CA THR A 217 -0.22 -5.60 36.66
C THR A 217 -1.71 -5.25 36.70
N ALA A 218 -2.28 -4.79 35.58
CA ALA A 218 -3.68 -4.39 35.45
C ALA A 218 -4.16 -4.55 33.99
N ALA A 219 -5.45 -4.27 33.74
CA ALA A 219 -6.02 -4.23 32.39
C ALA A 219 -5.29 -3.21 31.51
N VAL A 220 -4.84 -3.64 30.33
CA VAL A 220 -4.23 -2.80 29.30
C VAL A 220 -5.30 -2.48 28.26
N ALA A 221 -5.52 -1.19 27.98
CA ALA A 221 -6.61 -0.74 27.13
C ALA A 221 -6.60 -1.37 25.73
N ALA A 222 -5.42 -1.58 25.13
CA ALA A 222 -5.30 -2.23 23.82
C ALA A 222 -5.76 -3.70 23.84
N ASN A 223 -5.50 -4.43 24.93
CA ASN A 223 -5.79 -5.87 25.02
C ASN A 223 -7.29 -6.17 25.18
N VAL A 224 -8.05 -5.15 25.60
CA VAL A 224 -9.51 -5.23 25.85
C VAL A 224 -10.32 -4.43 24.83
N ASP A 225 -9.66 -3.81 23.84
CA ASP A 225 -10.37 -3.08 22.79
C ASP A 225 -10.86 -4.02 21.68
N VAL A 226 -12.09 -4.48 21.82
CA VAL A 226 -12.77 -5.34 20.85
C VAL A 226 -13.03 -4.63 19.52
N SER A 227 -13.10 -3.29 19.52
CA SER A 227 -13.25 -2.51 18.28
C SER A 227 -11.94 -2.30 17.54
N GLN A 228 -10.81 -2.71 18.12
CA GLN A 228 -9.47 -2.65 17.51
C GLN A 228 -9.18 -1.27 16.89
N GLY A 229 -9.37 -0.20 17.68
CA GLY A 229 -9.16 1.18 17.25
C GLY A 229 -10.38 1.88 16.64
N GLY A 230 -11.50 1.17 16.45
CA GLY A 230 -12.73 1.75 15.91
C GLY A 230 -13.42 2.75 16.83
N GLY A 231 -13.47 2.48 18.14
CA GLY A 231 -14.10 3.33 19.14
C GLY A 231 -13.15 4.37 19.75
N GLY A 232 -12.89 5.47 19.07
CA GLY A 232 -11.90 6.47 19.48
C GLY A 232 -12.06 7.01 20.91
N GLY A 233 -11.19 6.57 21.81
CA GLY A 233 -11.09 7.06 23.19
C GLY A 233 -9.98 6.46 24.05
N SER A 234 -8.93 5.88 23.44
CA SER A 234 -7.68 5.56 24.15
C SER A 234 -6.55 5.47 23.14
N THR A 235 -5.54 6.32 23.32
CA THR A 235 -4.30 6.27 22.57
C THR A 235 -3.51 5.03 23.01
N VAL A 236 -3.67 3.91 22.33
CA VAL A 236 -2.62 2.89 22.29
C VAL A 236 -2.21 2.70 20.84
N LEU A 237 -1.23 3.53 20.49
CA LEU A 237 -0.05 3.17 19.73
C LEU A 237 -0.14 1.92 18.84
N PRO A 238 -0.07 2.07 17.51
CA PRO A 238 0.57 1.06 16.67
C PRO A 238 2.01 0.84 17.17
N THR A 239 2.57 -0.32 16.88
CA THR A 239 3.94 -0.75 17.23
C THR A 239 5.06 0.02 16.49
N GLY A 240 4.88 1.34 16.32
CA GLY A 240 5.98 2.24 16.05
C GLY A 240 6.77 2.47 17.32
N SER A 241 8.09 2.43 17.26
CA SER A 241 8.88 3.19 18.22
C SER A 241 8.88 4.65 17.72
N GLY A 242 8.36 5.61 18.48
CA GLY A 242 8.46 7.04 18.12
C GLY A 242 7.17 7.80 17.78
N THR A 243 7.31 9.12 17.64
CA THR A 243 6.23 10.07 17.42
C THR A 243 6.39 10.71 16.05
N LEU A 244 5.31 10.79 15.28
CA LEU A 244 5.20 11.64 14.11
C LEU A 244 4.59 12.97 14.52
N THR A 245 5.33 14.07 14.40
CA THR A 245 4.80 15.42 14.63
C THR A 245 4.47 16.09 13.31
N ILE A 246 3.23 16.55 13.15
CA ILE A 246 2.79 17.36 12.03
C ILE A 246 2.61 18.80 12.48
N ALA A 247 3.21 19.73 11.75
CA ALA A 247 3.08 21.15 12.00
C ALA A 247 2.95 21.95 10.71
N LEU A 248 2.40 23.16 10.84
CA LEU A 248 2.41 24.14 9.76
C LEU A 248 3.82 24.69 9.63
N ALA A 249 4.39 24.65 8.43
CA ALA A 249 5.71 25.23 8.20
C ALA A 249 5.63 26.77 8.30
N GLY A 250 6.64 27.39 8.93
CA GLY A 250 6.67 28.84 9.12
C GLY A 250 6.70 29.64 7.81
N ASP A 251 7.13 29.00 6.72
CA ASP A 251 7.15 29.54 5.36
C ASP A 251 6.03 28.93 4.47
N THR A 252 4.91 28.54 5.09
CA THR A 252 3.69 28.21 4.33
C THR A 252 3.29 29.37 3.41
N PRO A 253 2.79 29.09 2.19
CA PRO A 253 2.40 30.14 1.25
C PRO A 253 1.50 31.20 1.89
N ALA A 254 1.88 32.48 1.73
CA ALA A 254 1.07 33.61 2.18
C ALA A 254 -0.20 33.72 1.34
N ALA A 255 -1.27 34.29 1.92
CA ALA A 255 -2.52 34.50 1.19
C ALA A 255 -2.28 35.32 -0.10
N SER A 256 -2.56 34.71 -1.25
CA SER A 256 -2.32 35.27 -2.57
C SER A 256 -3.51 35.00 -3.51
N PRO A 257 -3.64 35.73 -4.63
CA PRO A 257 -4.58 35.36 -5.68
C PRO A 257 -4.20 34.00 -6.29
N VAL A 258 -5.21 33.24 -6.71
CA VAL A 258 -5.09 32.01 -7.51
C VAL A 258 -6.10 32.12 -8.66
N ALA A 259 -5.64 32.00 -9.90
CA ALA A 259 -6.49 32.19 -11.07
C ALA A 259 -7.40 30.98 -11.33
N LEU A 260 -8.46 31.16 -12.12
CA LEU A 260 -9.20 30.03 -12.69
C LEU A 260 -8.28 29.21 -13.62
N SER A 261 -8.51 27.90 -13.71
CA SER A 261 -7.66 26.97 -14.50
C SER A 261 -6.19 26.94 -14.08
N SER A 262 -5.93 27.33 -12.83
CA SER A 262 -4.58 27.38 -12.27
C SER A 262 -4.43 26.38 -11.13
N THR A 263 -3.20 25.99 -10.84
CA THR A 263 -2.85 25.17 -9.68
C THR A 263 -1.93 25.95 -8.74
N ALA A 264 -2.01 25.69 -7.44
CA ALA A 264 -1.20 26.40 -6.46
C ALA A 264 -0.87 25.52 -5.25
N ASN A 265 0.25 25.84 -4.60
CA ASN A 265 0.57 25.31 -3.28
C ASN A 265 -0.22 26.12 -2.24
N PHE A 266 -1.07 25.46 -1.45
CA PHE A 266 -1.93 26.13 -0.47
C PHE A 266 -1.36 26.09 0.94
N THR A 267 -0.85 24.92 1.34
CA THR A 267 -0.39 24.67 2.70
C THR A 267 0.96 23.98 2.63
N LYS A 268 1.97 24.49 3.36
CA LYS A 268 3.22 23.78 3.58
C LYS A 268 3.22 23.18 4.97
N ILE A 269 3.41 21.87 5.04
CA ILE A 269 3.46 21.13 6.30
C ILE A 269 4.88 20.59 6.52
N SER A 270 5.23 20.38 7.78
CA SER A 270 6.39 19.60 8.19
C SER A 270 5.94 18.32 8.87
N LEU A 271 6.52 17.19 8.46
CA LEU A 271 6.40 15.90 9.11
C LEU A 271 7.73 15.61 9.82
N THR A 272 7.72 15.37 11.12
CA THR A 272 8.93 15.08 11.89
C THR A 272 8.81 13.75 12.60
N ALA A 273 9.66 12.79 12.27
CA ALA A 273 9.75 11.52 12.98
C ALA A 273 10.72 11.67 14.17
N THR A 274 10.30 11.32 15.38
CA THR A 274 11.14 11.38 16.60
C THR A 274 11.10 10.03 17.30
N GLY A 275 12.22 9.57 17.88
CA GLY A 275 12.29 8.26 18.53
C GLY A 275 12.78 7.19 17.57
N SER A 276 12.04 6.90 16.51
CA SER A 276 12.47 5.99 15.42
C SER A 276 11.94 6.41 14.06
N ALA A 277 12.26 5.61 13.03
CA ALA A 277 11.74 5.80 11.68
C ALA A 277 10.22 5.61 11.65
N VAL A 278 9.56 6.35 10.76
CA VAL A 278 8.11 6.38 10.59
C VAL A 278 7.78 6.36 9.11
N GLU A 279 6.83 5.50 8.72
CA GLU A 279 6.24 5.52 7.39
C GLU A 279 4.86 6.16 7.46
N VAL A 280 4.54 7.06 6.54
CA VAL A 280 3.22 7.69 6.41
C VAL A 280 2.53 7.17 5.15
N SER A 281 1.42 6.46 5.32
CA SER A 281 0.70 5.84 4.20
C SER A 281 -0.48 6.68 3.71
N LYS A 282 -1.11 7.49 4.57
CA LYS A 282 -2.27 8.30 4.19
C LYS A 282 -2.34 9.63 4.93
N LEU A 283 -2.81 10.65 4.22
CA LEU A 283 -3.26 11.92 4.77
C LEU A 283 -4.67 12.22 4.29
N THR A 284 -5.54 12.68 5.19
CA THR A 284 -6.84 13.26 4.85
C THR A 284 -6.74 14.77 4.99
N VAL A 285 -7.04 15.48 3.91
CA VAL A 285 -7.05 16.95 3.90
C VAL A 285 -8.48 17.47 3.82
N THR A 286 -8.79 18.49 4.61
CA THR A 286 -10.10 19.16 4.63
C THR A 286 -10.00 20.52 3.99
N LYS A 287 -10.92 20.83 3.08
CA LYS A 287 -11.02 22.15 2.43
C LYS A 287 -11.70 23.15 3.36
N GLY A 288 -11.07 24.30 3.58
CA GLY A 288 -11.67 25.49 4.17
C GLY A 288 -12.07 26.54 3.14
N GLY A 289 -12.51 27.71 3.62
CA GLY A 289 -12.93 28.83 2.77
C GLY A 289 -14.32 28.67 2.15
N TYR A 290 -14.73 29.67 1.36
CA TYR A 290 -16.10 29.81 0.84
C TYR A 290 -16.31 29.25 -0.58
N SER A 291 -15.40 28.41 -1.07
CA SER A 291 -15.58 27.70 -2.35
C SER A 291 -16.47 26.45 -2.23
N SER A 292 -17.04 26.02 -3.34
CA SER A 292 -17.72 24.73 -3.46
C SER A 292 -16.72 23.57 -3.54
N THR A 293 -17.17 22.33 -3.37
CA THR A 293 -16.30 21.15 -3.57
C THR A 293 -15.93 20.93 -5.03
N ALA A 294 -16.77 21.37 -5.97
CA ALA A 294 -16.54 21.28 -7.42
C ALA A 294 -15.63 22.40 -7.96
N ASP A 295 -15.26 23.36 -7.11
CA ASP A 295 -14.40 24.48 -7.50
C ASP A 295 -12.91 24.11 -7.52
N VAL A 296 -12.57 22.95 -6.94
CA VAL A 296 -11.19 22.51 -6.76
C VAL A 296 -10.99 21.13 -7.39
N GLU A 297 -9.77 20.86 -7.82
CA GLU A 297 -9.38 19.62 -8.48
C GLU A 297 -7.95 19.23 -8.12
N ASN A 298 -7.54 18.02 -8.51
CA ASN A 298 -6.16 17.51 -8.45
C ASN A 298 -5.47 17.79 -7.11
N ILE A 299 -6.18 17.52 -6.00
CA ILE A 299 -5.64 17.71 -4.65
C ILE A 299 -4.62 16.61 -4.39
N LYS A 300 -3.40 17.00 -4.04
CA LYS A 300 -2.28 16.07 -3.84
C LYS A 300 -1.24 16.65 -2.90
N VAL A 301 -0.36 15.79 -2.39
CA VAL A 301 0.85 16.19 -1.70
C VAL A 301 2.04 16.14 -2.65
N THR A 302 2.86 17.17 -2.63
CA THR A 302 4.09 17.29 -3.42
C THR A 302 5.30 17.55 -2.52
N ASP A 303 6.48 17.15 -2.98
CA ASP A 303 7.74 17.58 -2.40
C ASP A 303 8.03 19.07 -2.72
N LEU A 304 9.20 19.57 -2.31
CA LEU A 304 9.59 20.96 -2.56
C LEU A 304 9.91 21.26 -4.04
N SER A 305 10.16 20.22 -4.84
CA SER A 305 10.43 20.31 -6.27
C SER A 305 9.15 20.23 -7.12
N GLY A 306 7.99 20.02 -6.47
CA GLY A 306 6.69 19.87 -7.13
C GLY A 306 6.37 18.45 -7.60
N VAL A 307 7.20 17.46 -7.26
CA VAL A 307 6.93 16.05 -7.56
C VAL A 307 5.79 15.54 -6.68
N ALA A 308 4.77 14.95 -7.29
CA ALA A 308 3.63 14.38 -6.57
C ALA A 308 4.01 13.09 -5.84
N LEU A 309 3.83 13.08 -4.52
CA LEU A 309 4.11 11.94 -3.63
C LEU A 309 2.88 11.09 -3.34
N THR A 310 1.68 11.61 -3.62
CA THR A 310 0.41 10.91 -3.47
C THR A 310 -0.30 10.77 -4.80
N ASN A 311 -1.39 10.02 -4.82
CA ASN A 311 -2.41 10.15 -5.87
C ASN A 311 -2.98 11.57 -5.91
N SER A 312 -3.58 11.92 -7.05
CA SER A 312 -4.47 13.08 -7.17
C SER A 312 -5.89 12.73 -6.75
N ALA A 313 -6.52 13.58 -5.95
CA ALA A 313 -7.86 13.35 -5.39
C ALA A 313 -8.79 14.54 -5.58
N SER A 314 -10.09 14.24 -5.61
CA SER A 314 -11.19 15.21 -5.55
C SER A 314 -11.84 15.20 -4.17
N LEU A 315 -12.58 16.26 -3.84
CA LEU A 315 -13.31 16.34 -2.58
C LEU A 315 -14.55 15.46 -2.59
N ASN A 316 -14.80 14.77 -1.48
CA ASN A 316 -16.10 14.16 -1.20
C ASN A 316 -17.13 15.20 -0.73
N SER A 317 -18.35 14.75 -0.46
CA SER A 317 -19.47 15.59 0.01
C SER A 317 -19.19 16.30 1.34
N SER A 318 -18.29 15.74 2.16
CA SER A 318 -17.85 16.35 3.44
C SER A 318 -16.73 17.37 3.26
N GLY A 319 -16.29 17.66 2.03
CA GLY A 319 -15.20 18.60 1.76
C GLY A 319 -13.82 18.08 2.17
N THR A 320 -13.63 16.75 2.16
CA THR A 320 -12.35 16.10 2.47
C THR A 320 -11.83 15.32 1.27
N ALA A 321 -10.50 15.20 1.16
CA ALA A 321 -9.82 14.35 0.18
C ALA A 321 -8.85 13.42 0.90
N GLY A 322 -8.92 12.12 0.58
CA GLY A 322 -7.96 11.12 1.04
C GLY A 322 -6.80 11.00 0.05
N LEU A 323 -5.59 11.18 0.55
CA LEU A 323 -4.34 11.18 -0.20
C LEU A 323 -3.49 10.01 0.29
N SER A 324 -3.20 9.07 -0.59
CA SER A 324 -2.42 7.87 -0.28
C SER A 324 -1.02 7.99 -0.87
N PHE A 325 -0.01 7.64 -0.07
CA PHE A 325 1.36 7.45 -0.52
C PHE A 325 1.52 6.00 -0.98
N ASN A 326 2.06 5.78 -2.18
CA ASN A 326 2.36 4.45 -2.68
C ASN A 326 3.72 4.43 -3.39
N PRO A 327 4.79 3.88 -2.75
CA PRO A 327 4.82 3.34 -1.40
C PRO A 327 4.62 4.41 -0.32
N ALA A 328 4.47 3.97 0.93
CA ALA A 328 4.39 4.87 2.08
C ALA A 328 5.62 5.80 2.15
N LEU A 329 5.40 7.02 2.63
CA LEU A 329 6.46 8.01 2.80
C LEU A 329 7.32 7.65 4.01
N ASP A 330 8.51 7.11 3.77
CA ASP A 330 9.46 6.78 4.83
C ASP A 330 10.19 8.03 5.35
N LEU A 331 10.26 8.19 6.67
CA LEU A 331 10.97 9.23 7.41
C LEU A 331 11.93 8.57 8.38
N SER A 332 13.22 8.85 8.26
CA SER A 332 14.23 8.36 9.20
C SER A 332 14.02 8.98 10.60
N ALA A 333 14.52 8.31 11.64
CA ALA A 333 14.47 8.82 13.01
C ALA A 333 15.16 10.20 13.11
N GLY A 334 14.44 11.21 13.61
CA GLY A 334 14.91 12.59 13.69
C GLY A 334 14.79 13.39 12.39
N GLU A 335 14.28 12.79 11.31
CA GLU A 335 14.06 13.48 10.04
C GLU A 335 12.84 14.42 10.12
N THR A 336 13.02 15.64 9.62
CA THR A 336 11.91 16.54 9.28
C THR A 336 11.82 16.67 7.76
N ARG A 337 10.68 16.31 7.18
CA ARG A 337 10.38 16.49 5.76
C ARG A 337 9.31 17.55 5.55
N TYR A 338 9.54 18.44 4.60
CA TYR A 338 8.60 19.50 4.23
C TYR A 338 7.88 19.18 2.95
N LEU A 339 6.55 19.31 2.96
CA LEU A 339 5.68 18.96 1.84
C LEU A 339 4.66 20.06 1.59
N TYR A 340 4.18 20.17 0.35
CA TYR A 340 3.08 21.05 -0.02
C TYR A 340 1.78 20.26 -0.26
N ILE A 341 0.68 20.74 0.30
CA ILE A 341 -0.66 20.41 -0.18
C ILE A 341 -0.94 21.33 -1.37
N ARG A 342 -1.09 20.73 -2.54
CA ARG A 342 -1.31 21.41 -3.84
C ARG A 342 -2.70 21.07 -4.36
N SER A 343 -3.36 22.02 -5.02
CA SER A 343 -4.65 21.81 -5.69
C SER A 343 -4.84 22.74 -6.88
N GLY A 344 -5.66 22.33 -7.83
CA GLY A 344 -6.16 23.14 -8.96
C GLY A 344 -7.48 23.86 -8.64
N ILE A 345 -7.74 24.96 -9.33
CA ILE A 345 -9.03 25.66 -9.38
C ILE A 345 -9.68 25.41 -10.74
N THR A 346 -10.88 24.85 -10.71
CA THR A 346 -11.60 24.50 -11.95
C THR A 346 -12.00 25.76 -12.73
N SER A 347 -12.03 25.66 -14.06
CA SER A 347 -12.31 26.78 -14.97
C SER A 347 -13.69 27.44 -14.77
N GLY A 348 -14.66 26.69 -14.25
CA GLY A 348 -16.04 27.15 -14.00
C GLY A 348 -16.28 27.81 -12.63
N SER A 349 -15.24 27.95 -11.81
CA SER A 349 -15.36 28.53 -10.47
C SER A 349 -15.68 30.03 -10.49
N ALA A 350 -16.36 30.53 -9.46
CA ALA A 350 -16.61 31.97 -9.31
C ALA A 350 -15.44 32.69 -8.61
N ALA A 351 -15.07 33.87 -9.11
CA ALA A 351 -14.12 34.74 -8.44
C ALA A 351 -14.64 35.28 -7.09
N GLY A 352 -13.72 35.66 -6.21
CA GLY A 352 -14.01 36.17 -4.86
C GLY A 352 -14.25 35.08 -3.82
N ARG A 353 -14.18 33.80 -4.23
CA ARG A 353 -14.20 32.65 -3.31
C ARG A 353 -12.84 32.48 -2.63
N THR A 354 -12.83 31.88 -1.46
CA THR A 354 -11.61 31.53 -0.74
C THR A 354 -11.43 30.03 -0.65
N VAL A 355 -10.18 29.58 -0.69
CA VAL A 355 -9.79 28.17 -0.54
C VAL A 355 -8.61 28.07 0.41
N SER A 356 -8.68 27.17 1.37
CA SER A 356 -7.55 26.75 2.23
C SER A 356 -7.61 25.24 2.43
N TYR A 357 -6.50 24.64 2.88
CA TYR A 357 -6.48 23.23 3.26
C TYR A 357 -5.91 23.06 4.66
N ALA A 358 -6.48 22.10 5.39
CA ALA A 358 -6.04 21.72 6.71
C ALA A 358 -5.99 20.20 6.88
N ILE A 359 -5.11 19.75 7.76
CA ILE A 359 -5.22 18.44 8.41
C ILE A 359 -5.90 18.73 9.76
N ASN A 360 -7.10 18.20 9.99
CA ASN A 360 -7.96 18.67 11.09
C ASN A 360 -7.73 17.94 12.40
N ALA A 361 -7.26 16.69 12.34
CA ALA A 361 -6.99 15.88 13.53
C ALA A 361 -5.83 14.91 13.28
N SER A 362 -5.29 14.35 14.36
CA SER A 362 -4.32 13.25 14.27
C SER A 362 -4.88 12.01 13.58
N SER A 363 -6.19 11.77 13.66
CA SER A 363 -6.89 10.67 12.97
C SER A 363 -6.95 10.84 11.44
N ASP A 364 -6.64 12.04 10.93
CA ASP A 364 -6.53 12.28 9.49
C ASP A 364 -5.20 11.76 8.92
N VAL A 365 -4.38 11.09 9.72
CA VAL A 365 -3.04 10.64 9.37
C VAL A 365 -2.96 9.14 9.65
N THR A 366 -2.52 8.37 8.66
CA THR A 366 -2.21 6.95 8.84
C THR A 366 -0.70 6.78 8.69
N SER A 367 -0.06 6.24 9.71
CA SER A 367 1.39 6.03 9.76
C SER A 367 1.75 4.85 10.66
N THR A 368 2.98 4.35 10.53
CA THR A 368 3.55 3.36 11.47
C THR A 368 3.96 3.97 12.81
N ALA A 369 3.94 5.31 12.94
CA ALA A 369 4.29 5.97 14.20
C ALA A 369 3.38 5.55 15.34
N ALA A 370 4.00 5.49 16.51
CA ALA A 370 3.32 5.19 17.74
C ALA A 370 2.25 6.26 18.08
N SER A 371 2.63 7.52 17.96
CA SER A 371 1.70 8.63 18.17
C SER A 371 1.84 9.66 17.07
N VAL A 372 0.72 10.23 16.65
CA VAL A 372 0.69 11.39 15.75
C VAL A 372 0.37 12.63 16.57
N ALA A 373 1.34 13.52 16.70
CA ALA A 373 1.26 14.76 17.44
C ALA A 373 1.16 15.98 16.50
N GLY A 374 0.59 17.06 16.99
CA GLY A 374 0.48 18.31 16.22
C GLY A 374 -0.46 19.29 16.91
N ASN A 375 -0.37 20.56 16.51
CA ASN A 375 -1.35 21.56 16.92
C ASN A 375 -2.45 21.65 15.85
N TYR A 376 -3.50 20.84 16.03
CA TYR A 376 -4.58 20.72 15.07
C TYR A 376 -5.67 21.79 15.28
N PRO A 377 -6.30 22.30 14.19
CA PRO A 377 -6.04 21.96 12.80
C PRO A 377 -4.71 22.56 12.29
N VAL A 378 -3.94 21.77 11.55
CA VAL A 378 -2.76 22.25 10.82
C VAL A 378 -3.24 22.88 9.52
N GLN A 379 -3.57 24.17 9.57
CA GLN A 379 -4.27 24.88 8.50
C GLN A 379 -3.38 25.92 7.82
N GLY A 380 -3.37 25.91 6.47
CA GLY A 380 -2.74 26.94 5.66
C GLY A 380 -3.60 28.20 5.49
N ASN A 381 -3.00 29.24 4.93
CA ASN A 381 -3.70 30.51 4.68
C ASN A 381 -4.80 30.37 3.62
N ALA A 382 -5.88 31.14 3.76
CA ALA A 382 -6.92 31.21 2.75
C ALA A 382 -6.47 32.03 1.54
N MET A 383 -6.43 31.39 0.37
CA MET A 383 -6.12 32.01 -0.92
C MET A 383 -7.40 32.51 -1.58
N ASN A 384 -7.30 33.58 -2.38
CA ASN A 384 -8.44 34.18 -3.06
C ASN A 384 -8.50 33.75 -4.53
N VAL A 385 -9.63 33.22 -4.98
CA VAL A 385 -9.86 32.88 -6.37
C VAL A 385 -10.13 34.16 -7.16
N VAL A 386 -9.36 34.38 -8.24
CA VAL A 386 -9.50 35.56 -9.12
C VAL A 386 -9.85 35.13 -10.54
N ASN A 387 -10.70 35.92 -11.20
CA ASN A 387 -10.99 35.75 -12.62
C ASN A 387 -10.00 36.57 -13.43
N VAL A 388 -8.79 36.03 -13.61
CA VAL A 388 -7.76 36.56 -14.50
C VAL A 388 -7.55 35.53 -15.61
N THR A 389 -7.62 35.97 -16.87
CA THR A 389 -7.32 35.10 -18.01
C THR A 389 -5.81 34.82 -18.05
N ILE A 390 -5.46 33.55 -17.90
CA ILE A 390 -4.09 33.04 -18.01
C ILE A 390 -3.96 32.17 -19.28
N GLY A 391 -2.74 31.72 -19.59
CA GLY A 391 -2.46 30.77 -20.65
C GLY A 391 -3.02 29.38 -20.39
N THR A 392 -2.95 28.53 -21.40
CA THR A 392 -3.33 27.11 -21.33
C THR A 392 -2.14 26.24 -21.70
N ALA A 393 -2.10 25.03 -21.14
CA ALA A 393 -1.17 23.98 -21.49
C ALA A 393 -1.97 22.72 -21.83
N ASN A 394 -2.15 22.47 -23.13
CA ASN A 394 -2.91 21.33 -23.61
C ASN A 394 -1.93 20.24 -24.05
N VAL A 395 -2.15 19.03 -23.58
CA VAL A 395 -1.27 17.89 -23.87
C VAL A 395 -2.00 16.92 -24.79
N TYR A 396 -1.30 16.44 -25.81
CA TYR A 396 -1.83 15.51 -26.80
C TYR A 396 -0.83 14.39 -27.06
N THR A 397 -1.32 13.23 -27.47
CA THR A 397 -0.48 12.24 -28.16
C THR A 397 0.13 12.84 -29.43
N ASP A 398 1.38 12.48 -29.75
CA ASP A 398 2.10 12.99 -30.92
C ASP A 398 2.50 11.87 -31.88
N GLY A 399 1.57 11.53 -32.77
CA GLY A 399 1.73 10.44 -33.74
C GLY A 399 1.42 9.07 -33.13
N THR A 400 1.83 8.01 -33.83
CA THR A 400 1.61 6.63 -33.39
C THR A 400 2.94 5.99 -33.02
N VAL A 401 3.02 5.49 -31.78
CA VAL A 401 4.04 4.52 -31.36
C VAL A 401 3.48 3.14 -31.65
N THR A 402 4.20 2.35 -32.47
CA THR A 402 3.84 0.96 -32.80
C THR A 402 4.62 0.01 -31.93
N ASP A 403 4.07 -1.17 -31.64
CA ASP A 403 4.83 -2.24 -30.97
C ASP A 403 5.98 -2.72 -31.89
N THR A 404 7.23 -2.51 -31.45
CA THR A 404 8.44 -2.93 -32.17
C THR A 404 8.92 -4.31 -31.76
N THR A 405 8.25 -4.92 -30.78
CA THR A 405 8.61 -6.21 -30.18
C THR A 405 10.09 -6.28 -29.78
N PRO A 406 10.56 -5.41 -28.86
CA PRO A 406 11.98 -5.32 -28.51
C PRO A 406 12.47 -6.59 -27.81
N ASP A 407 13.77 -6.86 -27.93
CA ASP A 407 14.46 -7.91 -27.18
C ASP A 407 15.05 -7.33 -25.87
N ALA A 408 15.29 -8.18 -24.86
CA ALA A 408 16.05 -7.72 -23.71
C ALA A 408 17.49 -7.36 -24.11
N GLY A 409 17.97 -6.24 -23.57
CA GLY A 409 19.23 -5.63 -23.98
C GLY A 409 19.06 -4.55 -25.05
N ASP A 410 17.89 -4.40 -25.68
CA ASP A 410 17.64 -3.29 -26.60
C ASP A 410 17.64 -1.95 -25.84
N GLU A 411 18.37 -0.98 -26.39
CA GLU A 411 18.48 0.37 -25.86
C GLU A 411 17.62 1.35 -26.66
N ASN A 412 17.19 2.45 -26.01
CA ASN A 412 16.45 3.55 -26.64
C ASN A 412 15.11 3.14 -27.30
N VAL A 413 14.42 2.15 -26.74
CA VAL A 413 13.08 1.74 -27.20
C VAL A 413 12.08 2.86 -26.95
N VAL A 414 11.43 3.34 -28.01
CA VAL A 414 10.43 4.41 -27.91
C VAL A 414 9.12 3.85 -27.39
N VAL A 415 8.68 4.33 -26.24
CA VAL A 415 7.43 3.88 -25.59
C VAL A 415 6.30 4.88 -25.67
N ASN A 416 6.61 6.18 -25.73
CA ASN A 416 5.58 7.22 -25.73
C ASN A 416 6.03 8.47 -26.50
N ARG A 417 5.08 9.12 -27.18
CA ARG A 417 5.26 10.40 -27.87
C ARG A 417 4.08 11.31 -27.56
N PHE A 418 4.40 12.51 -27.11
CA PHE A 418 3.40 13.50 -26.75
C PHE A 418 3.90 14.91 -27.05
N ARG A 419 2.96 15.85 -27.09
CA ARG A 419 3.26 17.27 -27.29
C ARG A 419 2.45 18.13 -26.34
N VAL A 420 3.04 19.27 -25.99
CA VAL A 420 2.40 20.32 -25.19
C VAL A 420 2.19 21.53 -26.10
N GLU A 421 0.95 21.99 -26.18
CA GLU A 421 0.54 23.16 -26.95
C GLU A 421 0.21 24.31 -26.00
N ALA A 422 0.92 25.42 -26.16
CA ALA A 422 0.62 26.64 -25.44
C ALA A 422 -0.56 27.36 -26.11
N GLY A 423 -1.48 27.88 -25.30
CA GLY A 423 -2.55 28.76 -25.80
C GLY A 423 -2.01 30.05 -26.44
N THR A 424 -2.91 30.84 -27.02
CA THR A 424 -2.56 32.12 -27.67
C THR A 424 -2.44 33.30 -26.69
N THR A 425 -2.82 33.12 -25.43
CA THR A 425 -2.81 34.17 -24.39
C THR A 425 -1.40 34.57 -23.98
N GLU A 426 -0.55 33.58 -23.64
CA GLU A 426 0.81 33.82 -23.16
C GLU A 426 1.71 32.63 -23.45
N ALA A 427 3.03 32.88 -23.41
CA ALA A 427 4.01 31.80 -23.36
C ALA A 427 3.94 31.09 -22.01
N ILE A 428 4.26 29.80 -22.02
CA ILE A 428 4.30 28.95 -20.83
C ILE A 428 5.71 28.41 -20.63
N THR A 429 6.05 28.07 -19.40
CA THR A 429 7.30 27.39 -19.05
C THR A 429 6.98 26.05 -18.40
N ILE A 430 7.47 24.96 -18.98
CA ILE A 430 7.40 23.62 -18.39
C ILE A 430 8.60 23.47 -17.46
N GLU A 431 8.35 23.37 -16.16
CA GLU A 431 9.39 23.32 -15.13
C GLU A 431 9.73 21.88 -14.73
N SER A 432 8.73 20.99 -14.73
CA SER A 432 8.89 19.57 -14.45
C SER A 432 7.81 18.72 -15.10
N LEU A 433 8.10 17.43 -15.28
CA LEU A 433 7.13 16.39 -15.63
C LEU A 433 7.48 15.07 -14.95
N SER A 434 6.49 14.24 -14.70
CA SER A 434 6.65 12.89 -14.13
C SER A 434 5.97 11.88 -15.03
N LEU A 435 6.65 10.78 -15.32
CA LEU A 435 6.10 9.65 -16.06
C LEU A 435 5.88 8.50 -15.09
N LEU A 436 4.69 7.88 -15.14
CA LEU A 436 4.38 6.63 -14.48
C LEU A 436 4.80 5.46 -15.38
N GLU A 437 5.26 4.37 -14.78
CA GLU A 437 5.35 3.10 -15.49
C GLU A 437 3.94 2.64 -15.92
N ALA A 438 3.87 2.00 -17.09
CA ALA A 438 2.65 1.34 -17.55
C ALA A 438 3.02 0.03 -18.26
N GLY A 439 2.10 -0.93 -18.27
CA GLY A 439 2.32 -2.27 -18.79
C GLY A 439 2.38 -3.32 -17.67
N SER A 440 2.96 -4.47 -18.00
CA SER A 440 3.04 -5.63 -17.10
C SER A 440 4.46 -5.96 -16.65
N ALA A 441 5.47 -5.30 -17.23
CA ALA A 441 6.85 -5.40 -16.79
C ALA A 441 7.02 -4.72 -15.42
N GLY A 442 7.90 -5.25 -14.58
CA GLY A 442 8.23 -4.65 -13.29
C GLY A 442 9.28 -3.54 -13.41
N LEU A 443 9.44 -2.76 -12.34
CA LEU A 443 10.39 -1.64 -12.25
C LEU A 443 11.83 -1.97 -12.65
N ALA A 444 12.26 -3.23 -12.43
CA ALA A 444 13.62 -3.69 -12.71
C ALA A 444 13.82 -4.23 -14.13
N ASP A 445 12.74 -4.45 -14.88
CA ASP A 445 12.78 -4.95 -16.26
C ASP A 445 13.20 -3.86 -17.26
N VAL A 446 13.26 -2.61 -16.82
CA VAL A 446 13.59 -1.44 -17.64
C VAL A 446 14.53 -0.51 -16.87
N LYS A 447 15.32 0.26 -17.61
CA LYS A 447 16.19 1.30 -17.06
C LYS A 447 16.31 2.47 -18.02
N ASN A 448 17.02 3.52 -17.61
CA ASN A 448 17.36 4.68 -18.42
C ASN A 448 16.13 5.30 -19.10
N ILE A 449 15.13 5.67 -18.31
CA ILE A 449 13.96 6.39 -18.79
C ILE A 449 14.42 7.79 -19.27
N GLU A 450 14.59 7.93 -20.57
CA GLU A 450 15.03 9.14 -21.25
C GLU A 450 13.82 9.97 -21.66
N LEU A 451 13.85 11.26 -21.30
CA LEU A 451 12.99 12.27 -21.89
C LEU A 451 13.75 12.98 -23.01
N TRP A 452 13.32 12.77 -24.25
CA TRP A 452 13.92 13.35 -25.43
C TRP A 452 13.09 14.53 -25.96
N SER A 453 13.74 15.65 -26.27
CA SER A 453 13.12 16.76 -26.99
C SER A 453 13.19 16.51 -28.49
N VAL A 454 12.04 16.26 -29.11
CA VAL A 454 11.93 16.19 -30.57
C VAL A 454 12.07 17.59 -31.17
N THR A 455 11.59 18.63 -30.48
CA THR A 455 11.68 20.03 -30.91
C THR A 455 13.13 20.50 -31.05
N GLU A 456 13.98 20.14 -30.10
CA GLU A 456 15.36 20.60 -30.03
C GLU A 456 16.38 19.55 -30.51
N GLY A 457 15.94 18.30 -30.69
CA GLY A 457 16.81 17.20 -31.11
C GLY A 457 17.86 16.82 -30.07
N LYS A 458 17.50 16.83 -28.78
CA LYS A 458 18.41 16.53 -27.67
C LYS A 458 17.71 15.87 -26.48
N THR A 459 18.49 15.16 -25.66
CA THR A 459 18.06 14.65 -24.35
C THR A 459 17.80 15.80 -23.38
N LEU A 460 16.67 15.74 -22.66
CA LEU A 460 16.30 16.67 -21.59
C LEU A 460 16.66 16.13 -20.21
N GLY A 461 16.82 14.82 -20.09
CA GLY A 461 17.30 14.12 -18.91
C GLY A 461 17.07 12.62 -19.05
N THR A 462 17.76 11.85 -18.24
CA THR A 462 17.59 10.40 -18.13
C THR A 462 17.46 10.05 -16.65
N VAL A 463 16.42 9.30 -16.31
CA VAL A 463 16.23 8.72 -14.98
C VAL A 463 16.67 7.26 -15.06
N GLU A 464 17.69 6.89 -14.28
CA GLU A 464 18.33 5.57 -14.38
C GLU A 464 17.35 4.41 -14.14
N ALA A 465 16.41 4.56 -13.21
CA ALA A 465 15.36 3.59 -12.95
C ALA A 465 14.11 4.28 -12.39
N TYR A 466 12.94 3.66 -12.56
CA TYR A 466 11.74 4.14 -11.87
C TYR A 466 11.96 4.15 -10.36
N GLY A 467 11.48 5.21 -9.71
CA GLY A 467 11.40 5.24 -8.25
C GLY A 467 10.40 4.18 -7.75
N ALA A 468 10.42 3.90 -6.45
CA ALA A 468 9.55 2.89 -5.85
C ALA A 468 8.03 3.15 -6.06
N THR A 469 7.65 4.40 -6.37
CA THR A 469 6.27 4.78 -6.74
C THR A 469 5.92 4.48 -8.21
N GLY A 470 6.80 3.80 -8.96
CA GLY A 470 6.68 3.64 -10.41
C GLY A 470 6.82 4.95 -11.19
N LYS A 471 7.51 5.97 -10.65
CA LYS A 471 7.64 7.30 -11.29
C LYS A 471 9.07 7.59 -11.74
N ALA A 472 9.21 8.14 -12.94
CA ALA A 472 10.41 8.80 -13.44
C ALA A 472 10.16 10.32 -13.47
N ASN A 473 10.89 11.06 -12.64
CA ASN A 473 10.67 12.50 -12.44
C ASN A 473 11.75 13.32 -13.14
N PHE A 474 11.33 14.26 -14.00
CA PHE A 474 12.20 15.20 -14.68
C PHE A 474 11.94 16.60 -14.13
N THR A 475 12.93 17.17 -13.45
CA THR A 475 12.83 18.48 -12.80
C THR A 475 13.84 19.46 -13.40
N GLY A 476 13.63 20.76 -13.21
CA GLY A 476 14.55 21.78 -13.70
C GLY A 476 14.57 21.92 -15.23
N LEU A 477 13.50 21.48 -15.92
CA LEU A 477 13.40 21.49 -17.38
C LEU A 477 13.47 22.92 -17.95
N ASN A 478 12.74 23.86 -17.33
CA ASN A 478 12.70 25.28 -17.71
C ASN A 478 12.46 25.52 -19.21
N LEU A 479 11.59 24.71 -19.83
CA LEU A 479 11.34 24.75 -21.27
C LEU A 479 10.28 25.79 -21.59
N VAL A 480 10.65 26.83 -22.32
CA VAL A 480 9.72 27.88 -22.74
C VAL A 480 9.03 27.46 -24.02
N VAL A 481 7.71 27.37 -23.99
CA VAL A 481 6.85 27.20 -25.16
C VAL A 481 6.21 28.55 -25.47
N GLY A 482 6.52 29.10 -26.65
CA GLY A 482 5.97 30.38 -27.09
C GLY A 482 4.44 30.32 -27.24
N LYS A 483 3.79 31.49 -27.22
CA LYS A 483 2.33 31.56 -27.36
C LYS A 483 1.87 30.94 -28.69
N GLY A 484 0.91 30.01 -28.63
CA GLY A 484 0.44 29.27 -29.80
C GLY A 484 1.46 28.27 -30.39
N ASP A 485 2.63 28.12 -29.77
CA ASP A 485 3.64 27.17 -30.21
C ASP A 485 3.42 25.79 -29.58
N ILE A 486 4.11 24.81 -30.16
CA ILE A 486 4.05 23.40 -29.79
C ILE A 486 5.44 22.92 -29.41
N TYR A 487 5.57 22.23 -28.29
CA TYR A 487 6.78 21.53 -27.89
C TYR A 487 6.53 20.01 -27.85
N ARG A 488 7.36 19.25 -28.57
CA ARG A 488 7.23 17.80 -28.77
C ARG A 488 8.26 17.00 -27.98
N PHE A 489 7.81 15.90 -27.41
CA PHE A 489 8.56 14.98 -26.56
C PHE A 489 8.48 13.56 -27.09
N GLU A 490 9.53 12.80 -26.82
CA GLU A 490 9.59 11.36 -27.00
C GLU A 490 10.17 10.74 -25.72
N VAL A 491 9.61 9.62 -25.29
CA VAL A 491 10.11 8.84 -24.14
C VAL A 491 10.76 7.58 -24.66
N ARG A 492 11.99 7.35 -24.22
CA ARG A 492 12.75 6.14 -24.54
C ARG A 492 13.17 5.42 -23.27
N ILE A 493 13.27 4.10 -23.35
CA ILE A 493 13.72 3.25 -22.25
C ILE A 493 14.66 2.17 -22.78
N ASP A 494 15.50 1.63 -21.90
CA ASP A 494 16.29 0.44 -22.20
C ASP A 494 15.62 -0.78 -21.57
N ILE A 495 15.55 -1.89 -22.31
CA ILE A 495 14.99 -3.15 -21.84
C ILE A 495 16.08 -3.97 -21.15
N VAL A 496 15.83 -4.38 -19.91
CA VAL A 496 16.75 -5.19 -19.10
C VAL A 496 16.34 -6.66 -19.10
N SER A 497 15.05 -6.92 -18.85
CA SER A 497 14.46 -8.26 -18.74
C SER A 497 12.94 -8.18 -18.97
N GLY A 498 12.18 -9.19 -18.53
CA GLY A 498 10.72 -9.16 -18.61
C GLY A 498 10.15 -9.80 -19.87
N ALA A 499 10.71 -10.93 -20.31
CA ALA A 499 10.24 -11.68 -21.48
C ALA A 499 8.71 -11.87 -21.48
N SER A 500 8.07 -11.60 -22.63
CA SER A 500 6.61 -11.61 -22.83
C SER A 500 5.82 -10.57 -22.01
N LEU A 501 6.48 -9.74 -21.19
CA LEU A 501 5.84 -8.61 -20.52
C LEU A 501 5.81 -7.39 -21.44
N THR A 502 5.04 -6.40 -21.03
CA THR A 502 4.79 -5.20 -21.82
C THR A 502 5.28 -3.96 -21.08
N VAL A 503 5.83 -3.01 -21.84
CA VAL A 503 6.34 -1.74 -21.31
C VAL A 503 5.69 -0.56 -22.03
N ASN A 504 5.34 0.46 -21.28
CA ASN A 504 4.83 1.75 -21.72
C ASN A 504 5.09 2.79 -20.61
N THR A 505 4.75 4.05 -20.85
CA THR A 505 4.75 5.12 -19.83
C THR A 505 3.43 5.87 -19.87
N ASP A 506 3.01 6.40 -18.72
CA ASP A 506 1.79 7.19 -18.57
C ASP A 506 2.12 8.59 -18.01
N LEU A 507 1.60 9.64 -18.64
CA LEU A 507 1.76 11.03 -18.21
C LEU A 507 0.55 11.53 -17.36
N VAL A 508 -0.51 10.74 -17.23
CA VAL A 508 -1.78 11.13 -16.60
C VAL A 508 -2.10 10.22 -15.41
N ASP A 509 -2.42 10.82 -14.25
CA ASP A 509 -2.98 10.12 -13.10
C ASP A 509 -4.45 10.53 -12.92
N GLY A 510 -5.37 9.66 -13.34
CA GLY A 510 -6.80 9.95 -13.36
C GLY A 510 -7.14 11.08 -14.34
N THR A 511 -7.34 12.29 -13.85
CA THR A 511 -7.60 13.50 -14.67
C THR A 511 -6.45 14.50 -14.64
N ASP A 512 -5.39 14.19 -13.91
CA ASP A 512 -4.28 15.09 -13.64
C ASP A 512 -3.10 14.76 -14.55
N VAL A 513 -2.74 15.71 -15.42
CA VAL A 513 -1.50 15.61 -16.21
C VAL A 513 -0.33 15.90 -15.28
N LEU A 514 0.61 14.96 -15.17
CA LEU A 514 1.71 14.99 -14.21
C LEU A 514 2.85 15.93 -14.65
N MET A 515 2.54 17.22 -14.75
CA MET A 515 3.51 18.25 -15.12
C MET A 515 3.28 19.57 -14.37
N SER A 516 4.36 20.31 -14.14
CA SER A 516 4.32 21.67 -13.60
C SER A 516 4.55 22.67 -14.72
N VAL A 517 3.53 23.47 -15.01
CA VAL A 517 3.56 24.49 -16.06
C VAL A 517 3.24 25.85 -15.49
N LYS A 518 4.03 26.86 -15.84
CA LYS A 518 3.89 28.23 -15.38
C LYS A 518 3.56 29.17 -16.53
N GLY A 519 2.56 30.03 -16.35
CA GLY A 519 2.26 31.13 -17.26
C GLY A 519 3.24 32.29 -17.04
N ASN A 520 3.83 32.81 -18.12
CA ASN A 520 4.96 33.74 -18.03
C ASN A 520 4.56 35.21 -17.76
N SER A 521 3.30 35.58 -17.92
CA SER A 521 2.82 36.98 -17.78
C SER A 521 2.58 37.35 -16.32
N TYR A 522 1.95 36.45 -15.56
CA TYR A 522 1.58 36.68 -14.16
C TYR A 522 2.28 35.72 -13.19
N GLY A 523 2.90 34.65 -13.69
CA GLY A 523 3.58 33.65 -12.86
C GLY A 523 2.64 32.65 -12.18
N PHE A 524 1.35 32.59 -12.55
CA PHE A 524 0.44 31.54 -12.10
C PHE A 524 0.85 30.19 -12.69
N TYR A 525 0.77 29.11 -11.91
CA TYR A 525 0.88 27.78 -12.48
C TYR A 525 -0.43 27.38 -13.13
N ILE A 526 -0.36 26.79 -14.30
CA ILE A 526 -1.52 26.39 -15.12
C ILE A 526 -1.83 24.92 -14.83
N THR A 527 -3.11 24.57 -14.70
CA THR A 527 -3.54 23.17 -14.73
C THR A 527 -3.40 22.67 -16.16
N ALA A 528 -2.43 21.79 -16.42
CA ALA A 528 -2.29 21.15 -17.72
C ALA A 528 -3.48 20.21 -17.99
N SER A 529 -3.93 20.16 -19.24
CA SER A 529 -5.11 19.37 -19.63
C SER A 529 -4.73 18.26 -20.61
N ASP A 530 -5.23 17.05 -20.34
CA ASP A 530 -5.20 15.93 -21.29
C ASP A 530 -6.23 16.19 -22.40
N ALA A 531 -5.79 16.89 -23.43
CA ALA A 531 -6.66 17.33 -24.49
C ALA A 531 -6.94 16.16 -25.44
N ALA A 532 -8.22 15.94 -25.71
CA ALA A 532 -8.77 14.78 -26.45
C ALA A 532 -8.80 13.44 -25.67
N SER A 533 -8.68 13.47 -24.34
CA SER A 533 -8.81 12.27 -23.49
C SER A 533 -7.88 11.15 -23.91
N TRP A 534 -6.62 11.49 -24.18
CA TRP A 534 -5.61 10.53 -24.62
C TRP A 534 -5.28 9.52 -23.51
N GLY A 535 -5.34 9.94 -22.24
CA GLY A 535 -5.07 9.08 -21.09
C GLY A 535 -3.58 8.81 -20.87
N GLY A 536 -2.69 9.63 -21.46
CA GLY A 536 -1.27 9.70 -21.09
C GLY A 536 -0.35 8.59 -21.62
N GLN A 537 -0.89 7.47 -22.12
CA GLN A 537 -0.09 6.31 -22.54
C GLN A 537 0.28 6.28 -24.02
N GLY A 538 1.46 5.75 -24.35
CA GLY A 538 1.82 5.46 -25.74
C GLY A 538 0.76 4.61 -26.44
N ALA A 539 0.49 4.88 -27.71
CA ALA A 539 -0.62 4.27 -28.46
C ALA A 539 -0.56 2.73 -28.54
N SER A 540 0.60 2.13 -28.32
CA SER A 540 0.79 0.69 -28.22
C SER A 540 1.86 0.39 -27.19
N ASN A 541 1.62 -0.62 -26.36
CA ASN A 541 2.66 -1.19 -25.52
C ASN A 541 3.77 -1.79 -26.40
N GLN A 542 5.00 -1.77 -25.90
CA GLN A 542 6.08 -2.58 -26.49
C GLN A 542 6.06 -3.95 -25.82
N THR A 543 5.93 -5.01 -26.60
CA THR A 543 5.92 -6.38 -26.07
C THR A 543 7.32 -6.95 -26.11
N ILE A 544 7.92 -7.22 -24.95
CA ILE A 544 9.27 -7.77 -24.88
C ILE A 544 9.22 -9.20 -25.42
N ASN A 545 10.04 -9.52 -26.41
CA ASN A 545 10.07 -10.85 -27.00
C ASN A 545 10.39 -11.93 -25.96
N ALA A 546 9.82 -13.11 -26.17
CA ALA A 546 10.16 -14.28 -25.37
C ALA A 546 11.62 -14.71 -25.63
N GLY A 547 12.27 -15.27 -24.61
CA GLY A 547 13.56 -15.90 -24.78
C GLY A 547 13.53 -16.98 -25.85
N ALA A 548 14.56 -17.01 -26.69
CA ALA A 548 14.72 -18.03 -27.72
C ALA A 548 16.09 -18.70 -27.57
N LEU A 549 16.11 -20.03 -27.67
CA LEU A 549 17.35 -20.79 -27.81
C LEU A 549 17.43 -21.32 -29.23
N ALA A 550 18.34 -20.76 -30.02
CA ALA A 550 18.69 -21.33 -31.31
C ALA A 550 19.84 -22.33 -31.12
N ILE A 551 19.63 -23.57 -31.59
CA ILE A 551 20.66 -24.60 -31.63
C ILE A 551 20.96 -24.88 -33.08
N SER A 552 22.23 -24.77 -33.47
CA SER A 552 22.67 -25.06 -34.83
C SER A 552 23.91 -25.95 -34.84
N LYS A 553 24.14 -26.67 -35.93
CA LYS A 553 25.38 -27.44 -36.09
C LYS A 553 26.53 -26.46 -36.35
N SER A 554 27.54 -26.49 -35.49
CA SER A 554 28.67 -25.58 -35.59
C SER A 554 29.52 -25.86 -36.84
N ALA A 555 30.08 -24.81 -37.42
CA ALA A 555 31.00 -24.90 -38.54
C ALA A 555 32.30 -25.65 -38.19
N THR A 556 32.62 -25.78 -36.91
CA THR A 556 33.78 -26.51 -36.39
C THR A 556 33.55 -28.01 -36.28
N THR A 557 32.30 -28.49 -36.50
CA THR A 557 32.01 -29.92 -36.49
C THR A 557 32.92 -30.67 -37.48
N PRO A 558 33.50 -31.82 -37.10
CA PRO A 558 34.28 -32.66 -38.00
C PRO A 558 33.56 -32.94 -39.33
N ALA A 559 34.33 -32.90 -40.43
CA ALA A 559 33.81 -33.18 -41.75
C ALA A 559 33.28 -34.62 -41.83
N THR A 560 32.24 -34.83 -42.64
CA THR A 560 31.65 -36.16 -42.85
C THR A 560 32.72 -37.17 -43.27
N GLY A 561 32.86 -38.26 -42.51
CA GLY A 561 33.86 -39.29 -42.74
C GLY A 561 33.69 -40.47 -41.78
N ASN A 562 34.58 -41.45 -41.90
CA ASN A 562 34.61 -42.60 -40.99
C ASN A 562 35.35 -42.20 -39.71
N ILE A 563 34.76 -42.52 -38.55
CA ILE A 563 35.43 -42.44 -37.25
C ILE A 563 36.11 -43.78 -36.92
N THR A 564 37.18 -43.76 -36.14
CA THR A 564 37.89 -44.98 -35.73
C THR A 564 37.27 -45.54 -34.44
N GLU A 565 37.29 -46.85 -34.25
CA GLU A 565 36.89 -47.50 -33.00
C GLU A 565 37.88 -47.15 -31.88
N ALA A 566 37.64 -46.04 -31.18
CA ALA A 566 38.49 -45.52 -30.11
C ALA A 566 37.66 -44.74 -29.08
N ALA A 567 38.25 -44.45 -27.92
CA ALA A 567 37.63 -43.60 -26.91
C ALA A 567 37.64 -42.12 -27.30
N ASP A 568 36.72 -41.35 -26.71
CA ASP A 568 36.64 -39.88 -26.78
C ASP A 568 36.68 -39.33 -28.22
N GLN A 569 36.00 -40.00 -29.15
CA GLN A 569 35.84 -39.51 -30.52
C GLN A 569 34.85 -38.36 -30.57
N GLU A 570 35.24 -37.24 -31.18
CA GLU A 570 34.37 -36.09 -31.40
C GLU A 570 33.39 -36.39 -32.54
N LEU A 571 32.09 -36.35 -32.23
CA LEU A 571 31.03 -36.71 -33.18
C LEU A 571 30.40 -35.48 -33.83
N ALA A 572 30.15 -34.42 -33.06
CA ALA A 572 29.52 -33.19 -33.53
C ALA A 572 29.79 -32.03 -32.56
N VAL A 573 29.78 -30.81 -33.09
CA VAL A 573 29.80 -29.57 -32.32
C VAL A 573 28.53 -28.78 -32.64
N PHE A 574 27.90 -28.21 -31.62
CA PHE A 574 26.66 -27.44 -31.76
C PHE A 574 26.85 -26.06 -31.16
N ASP A 575 26.39 -25.03 -31.87
CA ASP A 575 26.33 -23.66 -31.37
C ASP A 575 24.97 -23.44 -30.70
N PHE A 576 25.00 -22.98 -29.46
CA PHE A 576 23.82 -22.61 -28.67
C PHE A 576 23.80 -21.09 -28.54
N GLU A 577 22.79 -20.44 -29.13
CA GLU A 577 22.58 -19.00 -29.05
C GLU A 577 21.29 -18.71 -28.28
N ALA A 578 21.43 -18.23 -27.05
CA ALA A 578 20.33 -17.72 -26.26
C ALA A 578 20.08 -16.24 -26.62
N LYS A 579 18.82 -15.87 -26.82
CA LYS A 579 18.35 -14.50 -27.09
C LYS A 579 17.24 -14.14 -26.12
N GLY A 580 17.12 -12.87 -25.76
CA GLY A 580 16.03 -12.32 -24.96
C GLY A 580 16.13 -12.58 -23.44
N GLU A 581 16.59 -13.75 -22.99
CA GLU A 581 16.84 -14.00 -21.57
C GLU A 581 17.92 -15.06 -21.34
N ASP A 582 18.39 -15.18 -20.10
CA ASP A 582 19.25 -16.28 -19.68
C ASP A 582 18.50 -17.61 -19.81
N VAL A 583 18.93 -18.46 -20.75
CA VAL A 583 18.30 -19.76 -20.95
C VAL A 583 19.01 -20.83 -20.12
N ARG A 584 18.26 -21.47 -19.22
CA ARG A 584 18.71 -22.69 -18.54
C ARG A 584 18.31 -23.93 -19.31
N VAL A 585 19.29 -24.64 -19.87
CA VAL A 585 19.08 -25.95 -20.49
C VAL A 585 19.18 -27.04 -19.41
N SER A 586 18.05 -27.66 -19.06
CA SER A 586 17.98 -28.69 -18.01
C SER A 586 18.19 -30.11 -18.52
N ALA A 587 17.88 -30.35 -19.81
CA ALA A 587 18.09 -31.62 -20.48
C ALA A 587 18.29 -31.39 -21.98
N LEU A 588 19.13 -32.22 -22.58
CA LEU A 588 19.34 -32.30 -24.03
C LEU A 588 19.22 -33.76 -24.45
N SER A 589 18.44 -34.01 -25.49
CA SER A 589 18.34 -35.32 -26.12
C SER A 589 19.04 -35.26 -27.47
N PHE A 590 20.07 -36.10 -27.62
CA PHE A 590 20.74 -36.29 -28.91
C PHE A 590 20.25 -37.60 -29.53
N SER A 591 19.80 -37.52 -30.78
CA SER A 591 19.51 -38.71 -31.58
C SER A 591 20.69 -38.98 -32.50
N VAL A 592 21.30 -40.16 -32.37
CA VAL A 592 22.34 -40.59 -33.30
C VAL A 592 21.72 -41.53 -34.33
N ALA A 593 21.84 -41.18 -35.61
CA ALA A 593 21.48 -42.05 -36.71
C ALA A 593 22.71 -42.86 -37.12
N THR A 594 22.65 -44.19 -37.01
CA THR A 594 23.73 -45.07 -37.44
C THR A 594 23.48 -45.58 -38.87
N GLY A 595 24.57 -45.81 -39.61
CA GLY A 595 24.53 -46.48 -40.92
C GLY A 595 24.40 -48.01 -40.78
N SER A 596 24.28 -48.72 -41.90
CA SER A 596 24.05 -50.18 -41.93
C SER A 596 25.13 -51.04 -41.28
N ASN A 597 26.29 -50.47 -40.93
CA ASN A 597 27.44 -51.14 -40.33
C ASN A 597 27.70 -50.72 -38.88
N ALA A 598 26.80 -49.95 -38.26
CA ALA A 598 26.93 -49.52 -36.86
C ALA A 598 25.60 -49.70 -36.12
N ALA A 599 25.65 -50.23 -34.90
CA ALA A 599 24.51 -50.39 -34.01
C ALA A 599 24.57 -49.37 -32.86
N GLY A 600 23.42 -48.85 -32.41
CA GLY A 600 23.38 -47.82 -31.37
C GLY A 600 24.08 -48.21 -30.06
N ASN A 601 24.01 -49.49 -29.71
CA ASN A 601 24.67 -50.06 -28.52
C ASN A 601 26.21 -50.15 -28.62
N GLU A 602 26.80 -49.78 -29.76
CA GLU A 602 28.26 -49.65 -29.93
C GLU A 602 28.75 -48.24 -29.52
N LEU A 603 27.83 -47.28 -29.31
CA LEU A 603 28.13 -45.96 -28.76
C LEU A 603 28.02 -46.01 -27.24
N LEU A 604 29.15 -46.14 -26.58
CA LEU A 604 29.24 -46.21 -25.12
C LEU A 604 29.67 -44.86 -24.54
N SER A 605 29.07 -44.47 -23.41
CA SER A 605 29.49 -43.30 -22.63
C SER A 605 29.57 -41.97 -23.39
N CYS A 606 28.49 -41.60 -24.11
CA CYS A 606 28.36 -40.32 -24.78
C CYS A 606 28.40 -39.15 -23.78
N LYS A 607 29.28 -38.18 -24.03
CA LYS A 607 29.54 -37.01 -23.18
C LYS A 607 29.41 -35.72 -23.98
N LEU A 608 28.96 -34.67 -23.33
CA LEU A 608 28.94 -33.31 -23.89
C LEU A 608 29.95 -32.45 -23.12
N TYR A 609 30.80 -31.73 -23.84
CA TYR A 609 31.78 -30.81 -23.28
C TYR A 609 31.51 -29.38 -23.76
N ASP A 610 31.91 -28.39 -22.96
CA ASP A 610 31.97 -26.99 -23.40
C ASP A 610 33.26 -26.69 -24.19
N GLU A 611 33.40 -25.46 -24.70
CA GLU A 611 34.58 -25.02 -25.46
C GLU A 611 35.89 -25.10 -24.65
N ALA A 612 35.80 -25.06 -23.32
CA ALA A 612 36.94 -25.21 -22.41
C ALA A 612 37.26 -26.70 -22.08
N MET A 613 36.60 -27.65 -22.76
CA MET A 613 36.72 -29.09 -22.54
C MET A 613 36.27 -29.53 -21.13
N THR A 614 35.36 -28.79 -20.51
CA THR A 614 34.70 -29.17 -19.25
C THR A 614 33.48 -30.02 -19.56
N LEU A 615 33.31 -31.13 -18.83
CA LEU A 615 32.14 -32.00 -18.99
C LEU A 615 30.87 -31.28 -18.50
N VAL A 616 29.89 -31.09 -19.39
CA VAL A 616 28.63 -30.39 -19.09
C VAL A 616 27.40 -31.31 -19.07
N ALA A 617 27.44 -32.46 -19.76
CA ALA A 617 26.39 -33.49 -19.67
C ALA A 617 26.88 -34.90 -19.99
N GLY A 618 26.15 -35.92 -19.52
CA GLY A 618 26.55 -37.33 -19.58
C GLY A 618 27.53 -37.73 -18.47
N PRO A 619 28.19 -38.89 -18.58
CA PRO A 619 28.07 -39.88 -19.65
C PRO A 619 26.73 -40.62 -19.62
N VAL A 620 26.20 -40.94 -20.81
CA VAL A 620 25.04 -41.83 -20.99
C VAL A 620 25.38 -42.82 -22.11
N ASP A 621 25.02 -44.09 -21.94
CA ASP A 621 25.16 -45.10 -23.01
C ASP A 621 24.06 -44.91 -24.08
N GLY A 622 24.42 -45.15 -25.35
CA GLY A 622 23.57 -44.91 -26.52
C GLY A 622 22.51 -45.96 -26.83
#